data_AF-A0AAN7IYT2-F1
#
_entry.id   AF-A0AAN7IYT2-F1
#
_cell.length_a   1.000
_cell.length_b   1.000
_cell.length_c   1.000
_cell.angle_alpha   90.00
_cell.angle_beta   90.00
_cell.angle_gamma   90.00
#
_symmetry.space_group_name_H-M   'P 1'
#
loop_
_entity.id
_entity.type
_entity.pdbx_description
1 polymer ?
#
loop_
_entity_poly.entity_id
_entity_poly.type
_entity_poly.pdbx_seq_one_letter_code
_entity_poly.pdbx_strand_id
1 'polypeptide(L)' 'MCYQTKCSTCGKTTWGGCGRHVLSVYKGIPEGQHCLCRAWPGVKSKDNDHSATDASQPSPSFCSIL' A
#
# COMPACT_ATOMS: atom_id res chain seq x y z
N MET A 1 0.39 -12.84 -7.01
CA MET A 1 -0.56 -12.30 -8.02
C MET A 1 -1.76 -11.71 -7.29
N CYS A 2 -2.17 -10.48 -7.60
CA CYS A 2 -3.42 -9.91 -7.06
C CYS A 2 -4.49 -9.92 -8.16
N TYR A 3 -5.75 -10.12 -7.79
CA TYR A 3 -6.88 -10.19 -8.73
C TYR A 3 -8.10 -9.42 -8.20
N GLN A 4 -9.00 -9.03 -9.09
CA GLN A 4 -10.28 -8.41 -8.74
C GLN A 4 -11.27 -9.46 -8.22
N THR A 5 -11.97 -9.15 -7.14
CA THR A 5 -13.07 -9.97 -6.60
C THR A 5 -14.17 -9.07 -6.04
N LYS A 6 -15.35 -9.60 -5.73
CA LYS A 6 -16.44 -8.82 -5.10
C LYS A 6 -16.35 -8.91 -3.58
N CYS A 7 -16.58 -7.79 -2.91
CA CYS A 7 -16.71 -7.76 -1.47
C CYS A 7 -18.09 -8.28 -1.05
N SER A 8 -18.13 -9.27 -0.16
CA SER A 8 -19.39 -9.82 0.37
C SER A 8 -20.14 -8.83 1.27
N THR A 9 -19.46 -7.83 1.81
CA THR A 9 -20.03 -6.85 2.75
C THR A 9 -20.73 -5.69 2.03
N CYS A 10 -20.11 -5.14 0.99
CA CYS A 10 -20.63 -3.96 0.29
C CYS A 10 -20.97 -4.20 -1.19
N GLY A 11 -20.71 -5.39 -1.74
CA GLY A 11 -20.98 -5.73 -3.14
C GLY A 11 -20.05 -5.08 -4.17
N LYS A 12 -19.19 -4.13 -3.76
CA LYS A 12 -18.24 -3.43 -4.64
C LYS A 12 -17.03 -4.29 -5.01
N THR A 13 -16.27 -3.85 -6.01
CA THR A 13 -15.06 -4.52 -6.47
C THR A 13 -13.91 -4.28 -5.49
N THR A 14 -13.38 -5.37 -4.95
CA THR A 14 -12.22 -5.43 -4.07
C THR A 14 -11.10 -6.25 -4.71
N TRP A 15 -10.01 -6.43 -3.99
CA TRP A 15 -8.84 -7.16 -4.46
C TRP A 15 -8.51 -8.33 -3.52
N GLY A 16 -8.04 -9.44 -4.10
CA GLY A 16 -7.49 -10.59 -3.39
C GLY A 16 -6.01 -10.76 -3.70
N GLY A 17 -5.19 -11.17 -2.71
CA GLY A 17 -3.77 -11.48 -2.89
C GLY A 17 -2.84 -10.86 -1.84
N CYS A 18 -1.58 -10.67 -2.20
CA CYS A 18 -0.50 -10.24 -1.31
C CYS A 18 -0.30 -8.71 -1.19
N GLY A 19 -1.16 -7.88 -1.78
CA GLY A 19 -1.09 -6.42 -1.63
C GLY A 19 -0.11 -5.72 -2.58
N ARG A 20 0.98 -6.38 -2.99
CA ARG A 20 2.03 -5.79 -3.83
C ARG A 20 1.59 -5.41 -5.25
N HIS A 21 0.51 -6.02 -5.77
CA HIS A 21 0.01 -5.77 -7.13
C HIS A 21 -1.35 -5.05 -7.12
N VAL A 22 -1.77 -4.54 -5.97
CA VAL A 22 -3.08 -3.91 -5.78
C VAL A 22 -3.24 -2.65 -6.59
N LEU A 23 -2.15 -1.91 -6.85
CA LEU A 23 -2.19 -0.71 -7.67
C LEU A 23 -2.65 -1.01 -9.11
N SER A 24 -2.15 -2.11 -9.70
CA SER A 24 -2.58 -2.54 -11.05
C SER A 24 -4.05 -2.96 -11.05
N VAL A 25 -4.48 -3.64 -10.00
CA VAL A 25 -5.88 -4.03 -9.81
C VAL A 25 -6.78 -2.80 -9.68
N TYR A 26 -6.36 -1.82 -8.87
CA TYR A 26 -7.08 -0.58 -8.59
C TYR A 26 -7.28 0.26 -9.86
N LYS A 27 -6.24 0.39 -10.69
CA LYS A 27 -6.29 1.09 -11.97
C LYS A 27 -7.25 0.45 -12.99
N GLY A 28 -7.50 -0.85 -12.86
CA GLY A 28 -8.46 -1.58 -13.69
C GLY A 28 -9.91 -1.48 -13.21
N ILE A 29 -10.19 -0.80 -12.10
CA ILE A 29 -11.53 -0.61 -11.55
C ILE A 29 -11.88 0.88 -11.70
N PRO A 30 -13.06 1.22 -12.27
CA PRO A 30 -13.49 2.60 -12.39
C PRO A 30 -13.75 3.25 -11.01
N GLU A 31 -13.50 4.55 -10.91
CA GLU A 31 -13.70 5.31 -9.68
C GLU A 31 -15.17 5.23 -9.22
N GLY A 32 -15.38 4.88 -7.94
CA GLY A 32 -16.69 4.64 -7.34
C GLY A 32 -17.08 3.16 -7.22
N GLN A 33 -16.42 2.26 -7.95
CA GLN A 33 -16.60 0.80 -7.83
C GLN A 33 -15.58 0.16 -6.87
N HIS A 34 -14.62 0.92 -6.34
CA HIS A 34 -13.67 0.43 -5.34
C HIS A 34 -14.35 0.17 -4.00
N CYS A 35 -14.15 -1.03 -3.47
CA CYS A 35 -14.56 -1.40 -2.12
C CYS A 35 -13.72 -0.64 -1.09
N LEU A 36 -14.36 0.12 -0.20
CA LEU A 36 -13.69 0.84 0.90
C LEU A 36 -13.64 0.03 2.21
N CYS A 37 -14.22 -1.18 2.24
CA CYS A 37 -14.20 -2.03 3.44
C CYS A 37 -12.82 -2.61 3.75
N ARG A 38 -11.87 -2.52 2.81
CA ARG A 38 -10.50 -3.02 2.93
C ARG A 38 -9.52 -1.94 2.47
N ALA A 39 -8.37 -1.87 3.12
CA ALA A 39 -7.29 -0.97 2.72
C ALA A 39 -6.74 -1.31 1.33
N TRP A 40 -6.41 -0.28 0.57
CA TRP A 40 -5.76 -0.38 -0.74
C TRP A 40 -4.28 0.00 -0.61
N PRO A 41 -3.39 -0.95 -0.25
CA PRO A 41 -1.97 -0.66 -0.10
C PRO A 41 -1.39 -0.21 -1.45
N GLY A 42 -0.62 0.88 -1.41
CA GLY A 42 0.03 1.47 -2.59
C GLY A 42 -0.83 2.46 -3.38
N VAL A 43 -2.12 2.59 -3.08
CA VAL A 43 -2.99 3.65 -3.62
C VAL A 43 -2.87 4.86 -2.68
N LYS A 44 -1.72 5.53 -2.66
CA LYS A 44 -1.54 6.75 -1.86
C LYS A 44 -2.34 7.88 -2.51
N SER A 45 -3.42 8.31 -1.85
CA SER A 45 -4.03 9.62 -2.08
C SER A 45 -2.96 10.68 -1.76
N LYS A 46 -2.67 11.56 -2.69
CA LYS A 46 -1.59 12.54 -2.60
C LYS A 46 -1.95 13.68 -1.64
N ASP A 47 -2.11 13.42 -0.35
CA ASP A 47 -2.15 14.47 0.66
C ASP A 47 -1.54 13.90 1.96
N ASN A 48 -0.32 14.35 2.28
CA ASN A 48 0.54 13.98 3.43
C ASN A 48 1.42 12.73 3.29
N ASP A 49 2.44 12.85 2.44
CA ASP A 49 3.70 12.12 2.62
C ASP A 49 4.48 12.75 3.80
N HIS A 50 4.15 12.28 5.01
CA HIS A 50 5.07 12.23 6.15
C HIS A 50 4.91 10.86 6.82
N SER A 51 5.26 9.80 6.08
CA SER A 51 5.74 8.57 6.73
C SER A 51 7.26 8.66 6.73
N ALA A 52 7.72 9.33 7.78
CA ALA A 52 9.10 9.40 8.19
C ALA A 52 9.71 7.98 8.30
N THR A 53 10.92 7.87 7.74
CA THR A 53 12.05 7.18 8.36
C THR A 53 11.93 5.68 8.59
N ASP A 54 12.28 4.89 7.56
CA ASP A 54 13.11 3.70 7.76
C ASP A 54 14.54 4.19 7.97
N ALA A 55 14.89 4.41 9.24
CA ALA A 55 16.25 4.73 9.66
C ALA A 55 17.07 3.43 9.69
N SER A 56 17.60 3.03 8.55
CA SER A 56 18.71 2.06 8.46
C SER A 56 19.97 2.78 7.96
N GLN A 57 20.44 3.77 8.74
CA GLN A 57 21.80 4.30 8.58
C GLN A 57 22.79 3.34 9.25
N PRO A 58 23.79 2.79 8.53
CA PRO A 58 24.96 2.21 9.18
C PRO A 58 25.84 3.36 9.69
N SER A 59 25.88 3.56 11.00
CA SER A 59 26.79 4.48 11.67
C SER A 59 28.25 4.10 11.37
N PRO A 60 29.10 4.96 10.74
CA PRO A 60 30.53 4.70 10.72
C PRO A 60 31.07 4.94 12.14
N SER A 61 31.72 3.90 12.67
CA SER A 61 32.39 3.87 13.97
C SER A 61 33.40 5.01 14.08
N PHE A 62 33.16 5.94 15.01
CA PHE A 62 34.23 6.76 15.56
C PHE A 62 34.93 5.93 16.64
N CYS A 63 36.08 5.37 16.27
CA CYS A 63 37.00 4.73 17.20
C CYS A 63 37.76 5.84 17.94
N SER A 64 37.24 6.27 19.08
CA SER A 64 38.02 7.01 20.08
C SER A 64 38.63 6.01 21.05
N ILE A 65 39.91 6.23 21.41
CA ILE A 65 40.73 5.60 22.45
C ILE A 65 41.85 4.67 21.91
N LEU A 66 43.00 5.27 21.55
CA LEU A 66 44.29 5.09 22.25
C LEU A 66 45.28 6.21 21.88
#